data_AF-W2STH2-F1
#
_entry.id   AF-W2STH2-F1
#
_cell.length_a   1.000
_cell.length_b   1.000
_cell.length_c   1.000
_cell.angle_alpha   90.00
_cell.angle_beta   90.00
_cell.angle_gamma   90.00
#
_symmetry.space_group_name_H-M   'P 1'
#
loop_
_entity.id
_entity.type
_entity.pdbx_description
1 polymer ?
#
loop_
_entity_poly.entity_id
_entity_poly.type
_entity_poly.pdbx_seq_one_letter_code
_entity_poly.pdbx_strand_id
1 'polypeptide(L)'
;MNKETAAVAEESQDKERLSTNQVELSADLRINLLDTVRQLKIGRAGKVAIPLPKKSDGGKQWKIIAETSIENGRRLVTLTSHVEVTNHLDVPMELYSKNSTNLDVFGIVGPGETLKLVVPLLFSPTGEIYFRPANDNASLTSRCEVSFESVTWHQFTHQKRQVIRCDLSEDTTQGFFFETVVLEEKVREGVFFYLYCS
;
A
#
# COMPACT_ATOMS: atom_id res chain seq x y z
N MET A 1 75.94 -7.16 -4.39
CA MET A 1 74.98 -8.23 -4.72
C MET A 1 73.66 -7.83 -4.09
N ASN A 2 72.74 -7.35 -4.95
CA ASN A 2 71.28 -7.21 -4.84
C ASN A 2 70.69 -6.44 -3.63
N LYS A 3 70.27 -5.19 -3.83
CA LYS A 3 68.98 -4.72 -4.44
C LYS A 3 67.89 -4.63 -3.37
N GLU A 4 67.54 -3.41 -2.96
CA GLU A 4 66.37 -2.71 -3.49
C GLU A 4 65.10 -3.56 -3.34
N THR A 5 64.39 -3.42 -2.20
CA THR A 5 62.92 -3.61 -2.11
C THR A 5 62.33 -3.24 -0.74
N ALA A 6 63.02 -2.50 0.13
CA ALA A 6 62.42 -1.98 1.37
C ALA A 6 61.83 -0.55 1.20
N ALA A 7 61.80 -0.04 -0.03
CA ALA A 7 60.99 1.09 -0.44
C ALA A 7 59.91 0.54 -1.39
N VAL A 8 58.69 1.05 -1.27
CA VAL A 8 57.46 0.57 -1.95
C VAL A 8 56.73 -0.58 -1.22
N ALA A 9 56.15 -0.25 -0.07
CA ALA A 9 54.80 -0.68 0.27
C ALA A 9 54.14 0.36 1.21
N GLU A 10 54.39 1.65 0.93
CA GLU A 10 53.34 2.64 1.09
C GLU A 10 52.39 2.43 -0.09
N GLU A 11 51.37 1.59 0.09
CA GLU A 11 50.22 1.63 -0.80
C GLU A 11 48.96 1.45 0.05
N SER A 12 48.33 2.61 0.28
CA SER A 12 46.88 2.77 0.27
C SER A 12 46.07 2.00 1.31
N GLN A 13 46.36 2.22 2.60
CA GLN A 13 45.28 2.34 3.59
C GLN A 13 44.61 3.71 3.49
N ASP A 14 44.09 4.05 2.31
CA ASP A 14 43.00 4.99 2.21
C ASP A 14 41.78 4.28 2.76
N LYS A 15 41.55 4.49 4.06
CA LYS A 15 40.18 4.52 4.57
C LYS A 15 39.43 5.48 3.65
N GLU A 16 38.71 4.91 2.70
CA GLU A 16 37.76 5.57 1.84
C GLU A 16 36.71 6.21 2.75
N ARG A 17 37.07 7.38 3.30
CA ARG A 17 36.15 8.29 3.94
C ARG A 17 35.23 8.68 2.79
N LEU A 18 34.05 8.06 2.76
CA LEU A 18 32.91 8.45 1.94
C LEU A 18 32.96 9.97 1.79
N SER A 19 33.30 10.42 0.59
CA SER A 19 33.63 11.83 0.38
C SER A 19 32.43 12.67 0.79
N THR A 20 32.69 13.73 1.55
CA THR A 20 31.66 14.69 2.01
C THR A 20 31.01 15.46 0.85
N ASN A 21 31.44 15.19 -0.39
CA ASN A 21 30.98 15.78 -1.64
C ASN A 21 30.22 14.76 -2.50
N GLN A 22 29.49 13.81 -1.90
CA GLN A 22 28.50 13.04 -2.66
C GLN A 22 27.45 14.01 -3.20
N VAL A 23 27.52 14.29 -4.51
CA VAL A 23 26.47 14.99 -5.24
C VAL A 23 25.21 14.15 -5.08
N GLU A 24 24.27 14.65 -4.28
CA GLU A 24 22.99 14.00 -4.08
C GLU A 24 22.20 14.10 -5.38
N LEU A 25 22.40 13.11 -6.26
CA LEU A 25 21.69 13.03 -7.52
C LEU A 25 20.20 12.98 -7.20
N SER A 26 19.42 13.85 -7.82
CA SER A 26 17.96 13.90 -7.68
C SER A 26 17.34 14.02 -9.05
N ALA A 27 16.21 13.36 -9.26
CA ALA A 27 15.40 13.52 -10.46
C ALA A 27 14.15 14.33 -10.14
N ASP A 28 13.75 15.23 -11.03
CA ASP A 28 12.47 15.91 -10.95
C ASP A 28 11.43 15.10 -11.72
N LEU A 29 10.45 14.55 -11.00
CA LEU A 29 9.35 13.78 -11.55
C LEU A 29 8.10 14.66 -11.64
N ARG A 30 7.48 14.71 -12.83
CA ARG A 30 6.15 15.27 -13.01
C ARG A 30 5.12 14.14 -13.08
N ILE A 31 4.27 14.04 -12.07
CA ILE A 31 3.15 13.11 -12.05
C ILE A 31 1.92 13.81 -12.61
N ASN A 32 1.31 13.22 -13.62
CA ASN A 32 -0.02 13.58 -14.10
C ASN A 32 -0.96 12.40 -13.83
N LEU A 33 -1.88 12.56 -12.89
CA LEU A 33 -2.79 11.50 -12.46
C LEU A 33 -4.17 12.10 -12.19
N LEU A 34 -5.21 11.59 -12.86
CA LEU A 34 -6.62 11.92 -12.59
C LEU A 34 -6.87 13.44 -12.61
N ASP A 35 -6.38 14.08 -13.68
CA ASP A 35 -6.41 15.52 -13.93
C ASP A 35 -5.66 16.37 -12.91
N THR A 36 -4.78 15.73 -12.13
CA THR A 36 -3.91 16.41 -11.17
C THR A 36 -2.46 16.38 -11.59
N VAL A 37 -1.74 17.48 -11.36
CA VAL A 37 -0.31 17.60 -11.68
C VAL A 37 0.50 17.86 -10.41
N ARG A 38 1.56 17.08 -10.19
CA ARG A 38 2.55 17.30 -9.12
C ARG A 38 3.97 17.19 -9.65
N GLN A 39 4.85 18.05 -9.13
CA GLN A 39 6.29 17.96 -9.33
C GLN A 39 6.94 17.49 -8.03
N LEU A 40 7.86 16.54 -8.14
CA LEU A 40 8.49 15.88 -7.00
C LEU A 40 9.97 15.73 -7.26
N LYS A 41 10.77 15.98 -6.22
CA LYS A 41 12.21 15.73 -6.26
C LYS A 41 12.51 14.39 -5.62
N ILE A 42 12.93 13.42 -6.42
CA ILE A 42 13.25 12.06 -5.98
C ILE A 42 14.76 11.92 -5.89
N GLY A 43 15.27 11.93 -4.66
CA GLY A 43 16.69 11.81 -4.34
C GLY A 43 17.05 10.49 -3.65
N ARG A 44 16.50 10.29 -2.44
CA ARG A 44 16.81 9.16 -1.56
C ARG A 44 15.81 8.02 -1.71
N ALA A 45 16.29 6.80 -1.51
CA ALA A 45 15.43 5.64 -1.32
C ALA A 45 14.50 5.83 -0.10
N GLY A 46 13.31 5.25 -0.18
CA GLY A 46 12.28 5.32 0.85
C GLY A 46 10.90 5.69 0.29
N LYS A 47 9.92 5.76 1.20
CA LYS A 47 8.52 6.08 0.88
C LYS A 47 8.16 7.52 1.25
N VAL A 48 7.44 8.18 0.35
CA VAL A 48 6.87 9.51 0.57
C VAL A 48 5.40 9.53 0.19
N ALA A 49 4.56 10.10 1.06
CA ALA A 49 3.16 10.36 0.75
C ALA A 49 3.05 11.68 -0.02
N ILE A 50 2.41 11.63 -1.18
CA ILE A 50 2.28 12.78 -2.07
C ILE A 50 0.82 13.21 -2.10
N PRO A 51 0.47 14.39 -1.55
CA PRO A 51 -0.88 14.92 -1.64
C PRO A 51 -1.17 15.40 -3.06
N LEU A 52 -2.16 14.80 -3.72
CA LEU A 52 -2.66 15.24 -5.01
C LEU A 52 -3.58 16.45 -4.81
N PRO A 53 -3.63 17.45 -5.71
CA PRO A 53 -4.48 18.65 -5.59
C PRO A 53 -5.98 18.35 -5.85
N LYS A 54 -6.53 17.33 -5.18
CA LYS A 54 -7.93 16.91 -5.23
C LYS A 54 -8.36 16.44 -3.85
N LYS A 55 -9.63 16.66 -3.51
CA LYS A 55 -10.26 16.12 -2.29
C LYS A 55 -11.41 15.20 -2.68
N SER A 56 -11.70 14.21 -1.85
CA SER A 56 -12.95 13.46 -1.93
C SER A 56 -14.12 14.34 -1.51
N ASP A 57 -15.34 13.95 -1.86
CA ASP A 57 -16.56 14.62 -1.40
C ASP A 57 -16.67 14.57 0.14
N GLY A 58 -16.09 13.54 0.76
CA GLY A 58 -15.90 13.43 2.21
C GLY A 58 -14.79 14.34 2.79
N GLY A 59 -14.20 15.22 1.99
CA GLY A 59 -13.21 16.23 2.39
C GLY A 59 -11.79 15.71 2.58
N LYS A 60 -11.50 14.44 2.27
CA LYS A 60 -10.16 13.87 2.45
C LYS A 60 -9.24 14.21 1.28
N GLN A 61 -8.03 14.62 1.59
CA GLN A 61 -7.01 14.94 0.59
C GLN A 61 -6.55 13.66 -0.12
N TRP A 62 -6.66 13.64 -1.44
CA TRP A 62 -6.15 12.55 -2.26
C TRP A 62 -4.64 12.42 -2.10
N LYS A 63 -4.15 11.20 -2.02
CA LYS A 63 -2.72 10.92 -1.90
C LYS A 63 -2.34 9.59 -2.53
N ILE A 64 -1.09 9.54 -2.97
CA ILE A 64 -0.40 8.34 -3.42
C ILE A 64 0.90 8.20 -2.63
N ILE A 65 1.46 6.99 -2.62
CA ILE A 65 2.80 6.76 -2.09
C ILE A 65 3.76 6.63 -3.27
N ALA A 66 4.85 7.39 -3.26
CA ALA A 66 6.00 7.09 -4.08
C ALA A 66 7.03 6.36 -3.23
N GLU A 67 7.32 5.13 -3.62
CA GLU A 67 8.42 4.34 -3.08
C GLU A 67 9.58 4.39 -4.05
N THR A 68 10.76 4.78 -3.56
CA THR A 68 11.99 4.78 -4.33
C THR A 68 12.90 3.67 -3.81
N SER A 69 13.23 2.69 -4.64
CA SER A 69 14.24 1.66 -4.38
C SER A 69 15.44 1.83 -5.32
N ILE A 70 16.57 1.22 -4.96
CA ILE A 70 17.74 1.12 -5.83
C ILE A 70 17.93 -0.36 -6.16
N GLU A 71 17.76 -0.70 -7.43
CA GLU A 71 17.88 -2.07 -7.94
C GLU A 71 18.86 -2.08 -9.10
N ASN A 72 19.91 -2.89 -9.00
CA ASN A 72 20.94 -3.01 -10.06
C ASN A 72 21.55 -1.65 -10.47
N GLY A 73 21.76 -0.75 -9.49
CA GLY A 73 22.28 0.60 -9.73
C GLY A 73 21.28 1.57 -10.39
N ARG A 74 20.03 1.15 -10.61
CA ARG A 74 18.95 1.98 -11.14
C ARG A 74 18.01 2.39 -10.01
N ARG A 75 17.45 3.59 -10.12
CA ARG A 75 16.38 4.03 -9.22
C ARG A 75 15.05 3.59 -9.80
N LEU A 76 14.34 2.75 -9.06
CA LEU A 76 12.97 2.39 -9.37
C LEU A 76 12.05 3.26 -8.52
N VAL A 77 11.10 3.93 -9.17
CA VAL A 77 10.07 4.71 -8.49
C VAL A 77 8.74 4.03 -8.73
N THR A 78 8.17 3.48 -7.67
CA THR A 78 6.85 2.83 -7.69
C THR A 78 5.82 3.77 -7.10
N LEU A 79 4.80 4.11 -7.89
CA LEU A 79 3.63 4.82 -7.41
C LEU A 79 2.59 3.80 -6.99
N THR A 80 2.18 3.83 -5.73
CA THR A 80 1.17 2.92 -5.17
C THR A 80 0.10 3.70 -4.43
N SER A 81 -1.00 3.01 -4.14
CA SER A 81 -2.03 3.49 -3.25
C SER A 81 -1.48 3.73 -1.84
N HIS A 82 -2.21 4.46 -1.00
CA HIS A 82 -1.82 4.64 0.40
C HIS A 82 -2.44 3.61 1.35
N VAL A 83 -3.24 2.68 0.81
CA VAL A 83 -3.81 1.54 1.52
C VAL A 83 -3.54 0.28 0.71
N GLU A 84 -2.99 -0.73 1.36
CA GLU A 84 -2.84 -2.09 0.81
C GLU A 84 -3.54 -3.08 1.73
N VAL A 85 -4.18 -4.09 1.13
CA VAL A 85 -4.90 -5.14 1.86
C VAL A 85 -4.17 -6.45 1.67
N THR A 86 -3.81 -7.12 2.76
CA THR A 86 -3.21 -8.46 2.71
C THR A 86 -4.18 -9.47 3.29
N ASN A 87 -4.40 -10.56 2.56
CA ASN A 87 -5.32 -11.60 2.98
C ASN A 87 -4.55 -12.72 3.69
N HIS A 88 -4.76 -12.88 5.00
CA HIS A 88 -4.22 -14.01 5.76
C HIS A 88 -5.24 -15.14 5.96
N LEU A 89 -6.42 -15.03 5.36
CA LEU A 89 -7.40 -16.11 5.34
C LEU A 89 -6.98 -17.19 4.35
N ASP A 90 -7.53 -18.39 4.51
CA ASP A 90 -7.35 -19.53 3.62
C ASP A 90 -8.25 -19.48 2.37
N VAL A 91 -9.14 -18.48 2.28
CA VAL A 91 -10.04 -18.25 1.14
C VAL A 91 -9.71 -16.93 0.43
N PRO A 92 -9.84 -16.86 -0.91
CA PRO A 92 -9.73 -15.61 -1.64
C PRO A 92 -10.85 -14.63 -1.24
N MET A 93 -10.54 -13.33 -1.24
CA MET A 93 -11.49 -12.28 -0.85
C MET A 93 -11.66 -11.25 -1.97
N GLU A 94 -12.90 -10.94 -2.33
CA GLU A 94 -13.30 -9.81 -3.14
C GLU A 94 -13.52 -8.58 -2.26
N LEU A 95 -12.97 -7.44 -2.68
CA LEU A 95 -13.08 -6.17 -1.96
C LEU A 95 -13.86 -5.16 -2.80
N TYR A 96 -14.71 -4.38 -2.12
CA TYR A 96 -15.62 -3.44 -2.76
C TYR A 96 -15.59 -2.06 -2.09
N SER A 97 -15.74 -1.02 -2.90
CA SER A 97 -16.11 0.33 -2.47
C SER A 97 -17.59 0.54 -2.72
N LYS A 98 -18.28 1.24 -1.81
CA LYS A 98 -19.67 1.65 -2.03
C LYS A 98 -19.72 3.05 -2.63
N ASN A 99 -20.43 3.16 -3.75
CA ASN A 99 -20.74 4.42 -4.40
C ASN A 99 -22.26 4.57 -4.50
N SER A 100 -22.85 5.31 -3.56
CA SER A 100 -24.30 5.43 -3.41
C SER A 100 -24.97 4.06 -3.23
N THR A 101 -25.62 3.53 -4.27
CA THR A 101 -26.28 2.21 -4.28
C THR A 101 -25.43 1.11 -4.92
N ASN A 102 -24.34 1.45 -5.59
CA ASN A 102 -23.53 0.49 -6.35
C ASN A 102 -22.30 0.06 -5.54
N LEU A 103 -21.86 -1.17 -5.78
CA LEU A 103 -20.60 -1.69 -5.29
C LEU A 103 -19.61 -1.75 -6.44
N ASP A 104 -18.54 -0.97 -6.34
CA ASP A 104 -17.43 -0.95 -7.29
C ASP A 104 -16.31 -1.85 -6.77
N VAL A 105 -15.83 -2.76 -7.60
CA VAL A 105 -14.83 -3.78 -7.21
C VAL A 105 -13.43 -3.15 -7.15
N PHE A 106 -12.74 -3.32 -6.02
CA PHE A 106 -11.30 -3.06 -5.93
C PHE A 106 -10.49 -4.17 -6.60
N GLY A 107 -10.87 -5.43 -6.35
CA GLY A 107 -10.22 -6.61 -6.89
C GLY A 107 -10.44 -7.84 -6.01
N ILE A 108 -9.81 -8.94 -6.41
CA ILE A 108 -9.73 -10.19 -5.64
C ILE A 108 -8.32 -10.30 -5.07
N VAL A 109 -8.21 -10.73 -3.81
CA VAL A 109 -6.93 -11.01 -3.13
C VAL A 109 -6.91 -12.46 -2.66
N GLY A 110 -6.00 -13.27 -3.20
CA GLY A 110 -5.83 -14.67 -2.81
C GLY A 110 -5.21 -14.84 -1.42
N PRO A 111 -5.25 -16.06 -0.87
CA PRO A 111 -4.57 -16.38 0.39
C PRO A 111 -3.07 -16.02 0.36
N GLY A 112 -2.62 -15.24 1.34
CA GLY A 112 -1.25 -14.75 1.45
C GLY A 112 -0.86 -13.61 0.49
N GLU A 113 -1.79 -13.16 -0.37
CA GLU A 113 -1.52 -12.10 -1.35
C GLU A 113 -1.85 -10.71 -0.79
N THR A 114 -1.32 -9.68 -1.46
CA THR A 114 -1.55 -8.28 -1.16
C THR A 114 -2.14 -7.54 -2.37
N LEU A 115 -3.23 -6.81 -2.14
CA LEU A 115 -3.91 -5.97 -3.13
C LEU A 115 -3.72 -4.48 -2.80
N LYS A 116 -3.23 -3.72 -3.79
CA LYS A 116 -3.14 -2.25 -3.75
C LYS A 116 -4.48 -1.65 -4.13
N LEU A 117 -5.15 -0.98 -3.19
CA LEU A 117 -6.51 -0.48 -3.43
C LEU A 117 -6.50 0.70 -4.39
N VAL A 118 -7.33 0.64 -5.43
CA VAL A 118 -7.43 1.68 -6.46
C VAL A 118 -7.83 3.03 -5.84
N VAL A 119 -6.99 4.05 -6.07
CA VAL A 119 -7.12 5.39 -5.45
C VAL A 119 -8.50 6.03 -5.68
N PRO A 120 -9.05 6.11 -6.91
CA PRO A 120 -10.39 6.65 -7.11
C PRO A 120 -11.48 6.04 -6.22
N LEU A 121 -11.44 4.72 -6.01
CA LEU A 121 -12.44 3.98 -5.24
C LEU A 121 -12.25 4.20 -3.73
N LEU A 122 -10.99 4.24 -3.27
CA LEU A 122 -10.69 4.59 -1.88
C LEU A 122 -11.27 5.95 -1.50
N PHE A 123 -11.10 6.96 -2.35
CA PHE A 123 -11.54 8.32 -2.06
C PHE A 123 -13.03 8.54 -2.35
N SER A 124 -13.87 7.51 -2.18
CA SER A 124 -15.32 7.65 -2.10
C SER A 124 -15.73 8.56 -0.92
N PRO A 125 -16.97 9.06 -0.87
CA PRO A 125 -17.42 9.95 0.20
C PRO A 125 -17.26 9.34 1.60
N THR A 126 -17.51 8.03 1.74
CA THR A 126 -17.46 7.32 3.03
C THR A 126 -16.13 6.59 3.26
N GLY A 127 -15.37 6.30 2.20
CA GLY A 127 -14.10 5.58 2.29
C GLY A 127 -14.24 4.14 2.79
N GLU A 128 -15.44 3.57 2.64
CA GLU A 128 -15.79 2.24 3.11
C GLU A 128 -15.23 1.15 2.20
N ILE A 129 -14.74 0.09 2.83
CA ILE A 129 -14.27 -1.13 2.20
C ILE A 129 -15.16 -2.26 2.72
N TYR A 130 -15.81 -2.93 1.79
CA TYR A 130 -16.65 -4.11 2.01
C TYR A 130 -15.95 -5.35 1.48
N PHE A 131 -16.34 -6.51 1.99
CA PHE A 131 -15.65 -7.76 1.73
C PHE A 131 -16.64 -8.85 1.36
N ARG A 132 -16.19 -9.80 0.55
CA ARG A 132 -16.92 -11.01 0.22
C ARG A 132 -15.90 -12.12 -0.02
N PRO A 133 -16.05 -13.33 0.52
CA PRO A 133 -15.27 -14.47 0.02
C PRO A 133 -15.52 -14.63 -1.49
N ALA A 134 -14.44 -14.70 -2.28
CA ALA A 134 -14.58 -14.88 -3.71
C ALA A 134 -15.21 -16.26 -3.98
N ASN A 135 -16.17 -16.31 -4.89
CA ASN A 135 -16.96 -17.52 -5.12
C ASN A 135 -16.06 -18.64 -5.67
N ASP A 136 -15.96 -19.73 -4.91
CA ASP A 136 -15.72 -21.04 -5.50
C ASP A 136 -17.03 -21.83 -5.40
N ASN A 137 -17.51 -22.33 -6.53
CA ASN A 137 -18.80 -23.00 -6.69
C ASN A 137 -18.97 -24.25 -5.79
N ALA A 138 -17.92 -24.64 -5.06
CA ALA A 138 -17.85 -25.81 -4.20
C ALA A 138 -17.94 -25.52 -2.67
N SER A 139 -17.92 -24.26 -2.21
CA SER A 139 -17.79 -23.94 -0.78
C SER A 139 -19.01 -23.20 -0.18
N LEU A 140 -19.30 -23.47 1.10
CA LEU A 140 -20.23 -22.72 1.96
C LEU A 140 -19.99 -21.19 1.94
N THR A 141 -18.74 -20.78 1.68
CA THR A 141 -18.32 -19.37 1.60
C THR A 141 -18.81 -18.64 0.34
N SER A 142 -19.26 -19.36 -0.70
CA SER A 142 -19.77 -18.79 -1.96
C SER A 142 -21.18 -18.18 -1.88
N ARG A 143 -21.84 -18.29 -0.72
CA ARG A 143 -23.22 -17.84 -0.49
C ARG A 143 -23.35 -16.52 0.26
N CYS A 144 -22.24 -15.86 0.59
CA CYS A 144 -22.29 -14.48 1.06
C CYS A 144 -22.34 -13.51 -0.13
N GLU A 145 -23.25 -12.54 -0.10
CA GLU A 145 -23.32 -11.48 -1.11
C GLU A 145 -22.25 -10.40 -0.88
N VAL A 146 -22.21 -9.83 0.33
CA VAL A 146 -21.24 -8.83 0.79
C VAL A 146 -21.32 -8.72 2.32
N SER A 147 -20.23 -8.30 2.96
CA SER A 147 -20.19 -8.08 4.40
C SER A 147 -21.21 -7.04 4.85
N PHE A 148 -21.79 -7.26 6.03
CA PHE A 148 -22.73 -6.31 6.63
C PHE A 148 -21.99 -5.08 7.17
N GLU A 149 -20.88 -5.32 7.87
CA GLU A 149 -19.98 -4.28 8.34
C GLU A 149 -18.99 -3.88 7.23
N SER A 150 -18.64 -2.59 7.20
CA SER A 150 -17.55 -2.04 6.41
C SER A 150 -16.39 -1.63 7.32
N VAL A 151 -15.19 -1.53 6.76
CA VAL A 151 -14.09 -0.81 7.39
C VAL A 151 -13.83 0.46 6.59
N THR A 152 -13.77 1.62 7.26
CA THR A 152 -13.47 2.89 6.59
C THR A 152 -12.03 3.33 6.80
N TRP A 153 -11.30 3.54 5.71
CA TRP A 153 -9.92 4.03 5.79
C TRP A 153 -9.82 5.43 6.40
N HIS A 154 -10.91 6.20 6.38
CA HIS A 154 -11.00 7.51 7.02
C HIS A 154 -10.78 7.46 8.54
N GLN A 155 -11.00 6.30 9.15
CA GLN A 155 -10.91 6.04 10.60
C GLN A 155 -9.86 4.98 10.95
N PHE A 156 -8.91 4.73 10.06
CA PHE A 156 -7.79 3.85 10.35
C PHE A 156 -6.90 4.44 11.44
N THR A 157 -6.57 3.59 12.41
CA THR A 157 -5.61 3.87 13.48
C THR A 157 -4.77 2.62 13.69
N HIS A 158 -3.49 2.77 14.00
CA HIS A 158 -2.58 1.64 14.25
C HIS A 158 -3.20 0.63 15.24
N GLN A 159 -3.12 -0.66 14.92
CA GLN A 159 -3.66 -1.80 15.68
C GLN A 159 -5.19 -1.79 15.88
N LYS A 160 -5.94 -0.98 15.15
CA LYS A 160 -7.41 -1.09 15.15
C LYS A 160 -7.81 -2.46 14.64
N ARG A 161 -8.66 -3.14 15.41
CA ARG A 161 -9.27 -4.41 15.05
C ARG A 161 -10.77 -4.26 14.88
N GLN A 162 -11.34 -4.97 13.92
CA GLN A 162 -12.77 -5.01 13.70
C GLN A 162 -13.19 -6.36 13.14
N VAL A 163 -14.16 -7.01 13.79
CA VAL A 163 -14.79 -8.23 13.29
C VAL A 163 -15.75 -7.86 12.17
N ILE A 164 -15.66 -8.60 11.08
CA ILE A 164 -16.51 -8.47 9.89
C ILE A 164 -17.31 -9.76 9.73
N ARG A 165 -18.61 -9.59 9.49
CA ARG A 165 -19.57 -10.67 9.30
C ARG A 165 -20.12 -10.64 7.88
N CYS A 166 -20.11 -11.81 7.27
CA CYS A 166 -20.68 -12.08 5.95
C CYS A 166 -21.77 -13.15 6.13
N ASP A 167 -23.02 -12.74 6.31
CA ASP A 167 -24.14 -13.67 6.50
C ASP A 167 -24.35 -14.52 5.24
N LEU A 168 -24.71 -15.79 5.41
CA LEU A 168 -25.06 -16.65 4.29
C LEU A 168 -26.48 -16.32 3.81
N SER A 169 -26.67 -16.23 2.50
CA SER A 169 -27.96 -15.88 1.89
C SER A 169 -29.10 -16.85 2.24
N GLU A 170 -28.79 -18.12 2.52
CA GLU A 170 -29.77 -19.16 2.84
C GLU A 170 -30.11 -19.26 4.34
N ASP A 171 -29.18 -18.89 5.22
CA ASP A 171 -29.35 -18.96 6.67
C ASP A 171 -28.56 -17.84 7.35
N THR A 172 -29.27 -16.78 7.77
CA THR A 172 -28.69 -15.61 8.41
C THR A 172 -28.23 -15.86 9.85
N THR A 173 -28.46 -17.06 10.40
CA THR A 173 -27.85 -17.49 11.67
C THR A 173 -26.44 -18.02 11.46
N GLN A 174 -26.04 -18.27 10.21
CA GLN A 174 -24.71 -18.70 9.81
C GLN A 174 -24.03 -17.59 9.00
N GLY A 175 -22.72 -17.48 9.17
CA GLY A 175 -21.95 -16.46 8.47
C GLY A 175 -20.48 -16.79 8.46
N PHE A 176 -19.78 -16.19 7.51
CA PHE A 176 -18.32 -16.14 7.50
C PHE A 176 -17.87 -14.95 8.34
N PHE A 177 -17.08 -15.23 9.38
CA PHE A 177 -16.56 -14.22 10.30
C PHE A 177 -15.05 -14.17 10.17
N PHE A 178 -14.51 -12.96 10.09
CA PHE A 178 -13.08 -12.73 10.12
C PHE A 178 -12.79 -11.40 10.80
N GLU A 179 -11.56 -11.22 11.26
CA GLU A 179 -11.09 -9.97 11.83
C GLU A 179 -10.31 -9.18 10.78
N THR A 180 -10.42 -7.87 10.85
CA THR A 180 -9.54 -6.95 10.12
C THR A 180 -8.62 -6.26 11.10
N VAL A 181 -7.34 -6.12 10.74
CA VAL A 181 -6.31 -5.46 11.56
C VAL A 181 -5.61 -4.39 10.76
N VAL A 182 -5.59 -3.16 11.27
CA VAL A 182 -4.89 -2.03 10.63
C VAL A 182 -3.48 -1.90 11.19
N LEU A 183 -2.47 -1.89 10.33
CA LEU A 183 -1.13 -1.43 10.68
C LEU A 183 -0.80 -0.11 9.97
N GLU A 184 -0.22 0.79 10.74
CA GLU A 184 0.23 2.10 10.29
C GLU A 184 1.75 2.11 10.10
N GLU A 185 2.21 2.50 8.92
CA GLU A 185 3.61 2.83 8.63
C GLU A 185 3.75 4.34 8.44
N LYS A 186 4.57 4.96 9.28
CA LYS A 186 4.95 6.36 9.13
C LYS A 186 5.90 6.49 7.95
N VAL A 187 5.51 7.28 6.96
CA VAL A 187 6.33 7.59 5.78
C VAL A 187 6.65 9.07 5.75
N ARG A 188 7.55 9.50 4.86
CA ARG A 188 7.82 10.93 4.70
C ARG A 188 6.53 11.65 4.28
N GLU A 189 6.22 12.77 4.92
CA GLU A 189 5.05 13.60 4.61
C GLU A 189 3.67 12.92 4.78
N GLY A 190 3.60 11.75 5.45
CA GLY A 190 2.31 11.14 5.73
C GLY A 190 2.36 9.73 6.30
N VAL A 191 1.33 8.97 5.97
CA VAL A 191 1.05 7.66 6.55
C VAL A 191 0.60 6.72 5.45
N PHE A 192 1.14 5.51 5.50
CA PHE A 192 0.78 4.36 4.69
C PHE A 192 0.10 3.30 5.56
N PHE A 193 -0.96 2.66 5.06
CA PHE A 193 -1.74 1.70 5.83
C PHE A 193 -1.72 0.31 5.20
N TYR A 194 -1.52 -0.68 6.06
CA TYR A 194 -1.77 -2.08 5.75
C TYR A 194 -3.06 -2.50 6.46
N LEU A 195 -3.96 -3.14 5.73
CA LEU A 195 -5.15 -3.77 6.28
C LEU A 195 -5.02 -5.29 6.12
N TYR A 196 -5.01 -6.02 7.22
CA TYR A 196 -4.93 -7.47 7.20
C TYR A 196 -6.30 -8.08 7.42
N CYS A 197 -6.70 -9.06 6.61
CA CYS A 197 -7.83 -9.93 6.90
C CYS A 197 -7.29 -11.19 7.59
N SER A 198 -7.79 -11.54 8.77
CA SER A 198 -7.27 -12.62 9.64
C SER A 198 -8.37 -13.40 10.34
#